data_AF-A0A353Y1S9-F1
#
_entry.id   AF-A0A353Y1S9-F1
#
_cell.length_a   1.000
_cell.length_b   1.000
_cell.length_c   1.000
_cell.angle_alpha   90.00
_cell.angle_beta   90.00
_cell.angle_gamma   90.00
#
_symmetry.space_group_name_H-M   'P 1'
#
loop_
_entity.id
_entity.type
_entity.pdbx_description
1 polymer ?
#
loop_
_entity_poly.entity_id
_entity_poly.type
_entity_poly.pdbx_seq_one_letter_code
_entity_poly.pdbx_strand_id
1 'polypeptide(L)'
;MCGPDLDRDSTSLDVPAEDYSRTLHDKLDGLRIGLPKEFFGAGLAPDVRAAIDVALKDYEKLGAKLVEISLPRTELAIPVYYIIAPAEASSNLSRFDGVKFGHRADKYGDLLDMYKKTRAEGFGDEVKRRI
;
A
#
# COMPACT_ATOMS: atom_id res chain seq x y z
N MET A 1 1.41 10.11 14.52
CA MET A 1 0.68 10.76 13.42
C MET A 1 -0.74 10.18 13.26
N CYS A 2 -1.30 9.56 14.31
CA CYS A 2 -2.67 9.03 14.29
C CYS A 2 -3.63 10.09 14.85
N GLY A 3 -4.89 10.02 14.44
CA GLY A 3 -5.96 10.90 14.91
C GLY A 3 -6.82 11.41 13.76
N PRO A 4 -8.08 11.78 14.02
CA PRO A 4 -8.97 12.34 13.01
C PRO A 4 -8.54 13.74 12.55
N ASP A 5 -8.76 14.06 11.28
CA ASP A 5 -8.68 15.41 10.70
C ASP A 5 -9.98 15.75 9.95
N LEU A 6 -11.12 15.70 10.66
CA LEU A 6 -12.47 15.73 10.07
C LEU A 6 -12.76 17.01 9.27
N ASP A 7 -12.11 18.12 9.61
CA ASP A 7 -12.30 19.41 8.94
C ASP A 7 -11.57 19.48 7.57
N ARG A 8 -10.62 18.57 7.30
CA ARG A 8 -9.74 18.63 6.13
C ARG A 8 -9.65 17.33 5.33
N ASP A 9 -10.02 16.21 5.95
CA ASP A 9 -10.05 14.89 5.33
C ASP A 9 -11.38 14.20 5.59
N SER A 10 -12.24 14.17 4.57
CA SER A 10 -13.54 13.52 4.63
C SER A 10 -13.47 11.99 4.73
N THR A 11 -12.28 11.39 4.54
CA THR A 11 -12.05 9.95 4.69
C THR A 11 -11.51 9.58 6.07
N SER A 12 -11.19 10.56 6.92
CA SER A 12 -10.79 10.35 8.30
C SER A 12 -11.95 9.82 9.15
N LEU A 13 -11.66 8.84 10.01
CA LEU A 13 -12.66 8.27 10.93
C LEU A 13 -12.71 9.07 12.23
N ASP A 14 -13.92 9.48 12.63
CA ASP A 14 -14.18 10.12 13.92
C ASP A 14 -14.19 9.08 15.06
N VAL A 15 -12.99 8.67 15.47
CA VAL A 15 -12.78 7.74 16.57
C VAL A 15 -11.82 8.34 17.60
N PRO A 16 -11.99 8.01 18.90
CA PRO A 16 -11.06 8.44 19.92
C PRO A 16 -9.62 8.02 19.60
N ALA A 17 -8.66 8.82 20.05
CA ALA A 17 -7.25 8.47 19.93
C ALA A 17 -6.97 7.14 20.65
N GLU A 18 -6.27 6.24 19.97
CA GLU A 18 -5.86 4.96 20.55
C GLU A 18 -4.46 5.08 21.16
N ASP A 19 -4.29 4.51 22.36
CA ASP A 19 -2.98 4.31 22.96
C ASP A 19 -2.40 2.98 22.50
N TYR A 20 -1.68 3.02 21.39
CA TYR A 20 -1.02 1.85 20.81
C TYR A 20 0.11 1.28 21.70
N SER A 21 0.54 1.98 22.75
CA SER A 21 1.57 1.51 23.67
C SER A 21 1.02 0.74 24.87
N ARG A 22 -0.29 0.87 25.15
CA ARG A 22 -0.96 0.31 26.33
C ARG A 22 -0.66 -1.17 26.57
N THR A 23 -0.59 -1.97 25.51
CA THR A 23 -0.42 -3.43 25.56
C THR A 23 0.93 -3.89 24.99
N LEU A 24 1.90 -2.99 24.85
CA LEU A 24 3.17 -3.28 24.17
C LEU A 24 4.00 -4.38 24.86
N HIS A 25 3.82 -4.54 26.18
CA HIS A 25 4.56 -5.49 27.00
C HIS A 25 3.71 -6.68 27.48
N ASP A 26 2.51 -6.82 26.94
CA ASP A 26 1.63 -7.92 27.32
C ASP A 26 2.20 -9.25 26.85
N LYS A 27 1.92 -10.30 27.63
CA LYS A 27 2.29 -11.67 27.26
C LYS A 27 1.46 -12.11 26.06
N LEU A 28 2.05 -12.96 25.22
CA LEU A 28 1.39 -13.49 24.02
C LEU A 28 0.62 -14.80 24.28
N ASP A 29 0.48 -15.19 25.55
CA ASP A 29 -0.22 -16.41 25.98
C ASP A 29 -1.64 -16.48 25.41
N GLY A 30 -1.89 -17.45 24.52
CA GLY A 30 -3.18 -17.67 23.89
C GLY A 30 -3.48 -16.79 22.67
N LEU A 31 -2.57 -15.88 22.27
CA LEU A 31 -2.71 -15.10 21.05
C LEU A 31 -2.80 -16.03 19.83
N ARG A 32 -3.81 -15.84 18.97
CA ARG A 32 -3.99 -16.66 17.76
C ARG A 32 -3.34 -15.98 16.56
N ILE A 33 -2.34 -16.62 15.97
CA ILE A 33 -1.65 -16.14 14.77
C ILE A 33 -2.17 -16.94 13.57
N GLY A 34 -2.91 -16.27 12.68
CA GLY A 34 -3.40 -16.85 11.44
C GLY A 34 -2.28 -16.99 10.41
N LEU A 35 -2.14 -18.18 9.82
CA LEU A 35 -1.18 -18.50 8.76
C LEU A 35 -1.93 -18.81 7.47
N PRO A 36 -2.10 -17.85 6.54
CA PRO A 36 -2.72 -18.10 5.25
C PRO A 36 -1.90 -19.07 4.42
N LYS A 37 -2.48 -20.21 4.02
CA LYS A 37 -1.82 -21.21 3.17
C LYS A 37 -1.23 -20.60 1.90
N GLU A 38 -1.96 -19.66 1.32
CA GLU A 38 -1.64 -19.01 0.06
C GLU A 38 -0.35 -18.17 0.14
N PHE A 39 0.07 -17.75 1.34
CA PHE A 39 1.33 -17.01 1.53
C PHE A 39 2.58 -17.91 1.51
N PHE A 40 2.40 -19.23 1.61
CA PHE A 40 3.48 -20.22 1.62
C PHE A 40 3.55 -21.01 0.30
N GLY A 41 3.06 -20.42 -0.80
CA GLY A 41 3.11 -21.00 -2.14
C GLY A 41 4.47 -20.92 -2.83
N ALA A 42 4.52 -21.31 -4.11
CA ALA A 42 5.76 -21.43 -4.89
C ALA A 42 6.56 -20.11 -5.07
N GLY A 43 5.93 -18.96 -4.87
CA GLY A 43 6.61 -17.65 -4.93
C GLY A 43 7.43 -17.31 -3.69
N LEU A 44 7.32 -18.08 -2.60
CA LEU A 44 8.06 -17.84 -1.37
C LEU A 44 9.47 -18.45 -1.47
N ALA A 45 10.48 -17.60 -1.33
CA ALA A 45 11.87 -18.06 -1.34
C ALA A 45 12.17 -18.95 -0.11
N PRO A 46 12.95 -20.05 -0.27
CA PRO A 46 13.21 -21.00 0.82
C PRO A 46 13.90 -20.41 2.05
N ASP A 47 14.78 -19.43 1.86
CA ASP A 47 15.47 -18.71 2.93
C ASP A 47 14.52 -17.82 3.74
N VAL A 48 13.61 -17.12 3.06
CA VAL A 48 12.53 -16.35 3.69
C VAL A 48 11.59 -17.26 4.46
N ARG A 49 11.22 -18.42 3.86
CA ARG A 49 10.41 -19.44 4.55
C ARG A 49 11.08 -19.89 5.84
N ALA A 50 12.36 -20.22 5.80
CA ALA A 50 13.10 -20.67 6.97
C ALA A 50 13.14 -19.59 8.08
N ALA A 51 13.34 -18.32 7.71
CA ALA A 51 13.31 -17.21 8.66
C ALA A 51 11.92 -17.05 9.32
N ILE A 52 10.84 -17.17 8.54
CA ILE A 52 9.47 -17.15 9.07
C ILE A 52 9.24 -18.32 10.02
N ASP A 53 9.64 -19.54 9.66
CA ASP A 53 9.46 -20.72 10.51
C ASP A 53 10.21 -20.59 11.86
N VAL A 54 11.38 -19.94 11.88
CA VAL A 54 12.10 -19.63 13.12
C VAL A 54 11.30 -18.65 13.98
N ALA A 55 10.82 -17.55 13.38
CA ALA A 55 10.01 -16.57 14.10
C ALA A 55 8.72 -17.18 14.67
N LEU A 56 8.03 -18.02 13.91
CA LEU A 56 6.81 -18.70 14.35
C LEU A 56 7.06 -19.61 15.55
N LYS A 57 8.17 -20.36 15.56
CA LYS A 57 8.57 -21.17 16.73
C LYS A 57 8.82 -20.32 17.96
N ASP A 58 9.40 -19.12 17.80
CA ASP A 58 9.61 -18.22 18.93
C ASP A 58 8.27 -17.67 19.46
N TYR A 59 7.32 -17.36 18.59
CA TYR A 59 5.96 -17.00 19.01
C TYR A 59 5.24 -18.13 19.76
N GLU A 60 5.37 -19.39 19.32
CA GLU A 60 4.82 -20.54 20.05
C GLU A 60 5.45 -20.70 21.44
N LYS A 61 6.77 -20.52 21.57
CA LYS A 61 7.46 -20.52 22.88
C LYS A 61 6.95 -19.41 23.81
N LEU A 62 6.54 -18.27 23.24
CA LEU A 62 5.94 -17.15 23.96
C LEU A 62 4.44 -17.35 24.29
N GLY A 63 3.88 -18.53 23.96
CA GLY A 63 2.51 -18.91 24.31
C GLY A 63 1.46 -18.66 23.22
N ALA A 64 1.87 -18.17 22.04
CA ALA A 64 0.95 -17.98 20.92
C ALA A 64 0.50 -19.33 20.32
N LYS A 65 -0.66 -19.33 19.68
CA LYS A 65 -1.25 -20.46 18.97
C LYS A 65 -1.26 -20.18 17.47
N LEU A 66 -0.52 -20.97 16.71
CA LEU A 66 -0.54 -20.90 15.25
C LEU A 66 -1.81 -21.56 14.72
N VAL A 67 -2.52 -20.85 13.85
CA VAL A 67 -3.78 -21.30 13.27
C VAL A 67 -3.67 -21.21 11.76
N GLU A 68 -3.76 -22.35 11.09
CA GLU A 68 -3.84 -22.38 9.64
C GLU A 68 -5.17 -21.77 9.17
N ILE A 69 -5.11 -20.85 8.22
CA ILE A 69 -6.28 -20.20 7.61
C ILE A 69 -6.17 -20.20 6.08
N SER A 70 -7.27 -19.88 5.39
CA SER A 70 -7.30 -19.75 3.93
C SER A 70 -7.84 -18.39 3.51
N LEU A 71 -7.12 -17.78 2.57
CA LEU A 71 -7.48 -16.55 1.87
C LEU A 71 -7.49 -16.87 0.36
N PRO A 72 -8.54 -17.54 -0.16
CA PRO A 72 -8.52 -18.19 -1.47
C PRO A 72 -8.41 -17.22 -2.65
N ARG A 73 -8.58 -15.92 -2.43
CA ARG A 73 -8.49 -14.87 -3.46
C ARG A 73 -7.18 -14.07 -3.40
N THR A 74 -6.20 -14.53 -2.61
CA THR A 74 -4.90 -13.84 -2.47
C THR A 74 -4.22 -13.61 -3.81
N GLU A 75 -4.31 -14.56 -4.74
CA GLU A 75 -3.75 -14.44 -6.09
C GLU A 75 -4.31 -13.24 -6.88
N LEU A 76 -5.52 -12.77 -6.56
CA LEU A 76 -6.16 -11.65 -7.23
C LEU A 76 -5.72 -10.29 -6.67
N ALA A 77 -5.03 -10.25 -5.52
CA ALA A 77 -4.67 -9.00 -4.87
C ALA A 77 -3.78 -8.11 -5.77
N ILE A 78 -2.80 -8.72 -6.44
CA ILE A 78 -1.89 -8.01 -7.36
C ILE A 78 -2.63 -7.45 -8.58
N PRO A 79 -3.35 -8.26 -9.40
CA PRO A 79 -4.03 -7.72 -10.58
C PRO A 79 -5.10 -6.69 -10.21
N VAL A 80 -5.85 -6.88 -9.11
CA VAL A 80 -6.83 -5.89 -8.65
C VAL A 80 -6.15 -4.58 -8.27
N TYR A 81 -5.03 -4.63 -7.54
CA TYR A 81 -4.23 -3.46 -7.22
C TYR A 81 -3.74 -2.73 -8.47
N TYR A 82 -3.25 -3.46 -9.48
CA TYR A 82 -2.78 -2.87 -10.74
C TYR A 82 -3.91 -2.38 -11.66
N ILE A 83 -5.17 -2.52 -11.28
CA ILE A 83 -6.30 -1.85 -11.93
C ILE A 83 -6.70 -0.62 -11.15
N ILE A 84 -6.95 -0.77 -9.84
CA ILE A 84 -7.46 0.31 -9.00
C ILE A 84 -6.41 1.43 -8.87
N ALA A 85 -5.16 1.09 -8.52
CA ALA A 85 -4.14 2.11 -8.27
C ALA A 85 -3.80 2.94 -9.53
N PRO A 86 -3.64 2.36 -10.73
CA PRO A 86 -3.49 3.16 -11.96
C PRO A 86 -4.73 3.99 -12.32
N ALA A 87 -5.93 3.45 -12.11
CA ALA A 87 -7.16 4.20 -12.35
C ALA A 87 -7.23 5.45 -11.45
N GLU A 88 -6.96 5.30 -10.15
CA GLU A 88 -6.90 6.43 -9.22
C GLU A 88 -5.72 7.37 -9.53
N ALA A 89 -4.56 6.82 -9.89
CA ALA A 89 -3.38 7.61 -10.27
C ALA A 89 -3.64 8.49 -11.50
N SER A 90 -4.30 7.96 -12.54
CA SER A 90 -4.61 8.72 -13.75
C SER A 90 -5.46 9.96 -13.46
N SER A 91 -6.46 9.82 -12.58
CA SER A 91 -7.29 10.92 -12.12
C SER A 91 -6.51 11.88 -11.21
N ASN A 92 -5.80 11.35 -10.21
CA ASN A 92 -5.08 12.17 -9.23
C ASN A 92 -3.96 13.00 -9.87
N LEU A 93 -3.22 12.42 -10.82
CA LEU A 93 -2.11 13.07 -11.52
C LEU A 93 -2.55 13.94 -12.70
N SER A 94 -3.83 13.97 -13.04
CA SER A 94 -4.36 14.87 -14.09
C SER A 94 -4.12 16.35 -13.76
N ARG A 95 -4.08 16.70 -12.47
CA ARG A 95 -3.84 18.06 -11.97
C ARG A 95 -2.44 18.63 -12.29
N PHE A 96 -1.50 17.77 -12.68
CA PHE A 96 -0.14 18.20 -13.06
C PHE A 96 -0.12 18.51 -14.55
N ASP A 97 -0.30 19.80 -14.84
CA ASP A 97 -0.41 20.33 -16.18
C ASP A 97 0.51 21.53 -16.46
N GLY A 98 1.23 22.00 -15.44
CA GLY A 98 2.08 23.17 -15.51
C GLY A 98 1.32 24.50 -15.50
N VAL A 99 0.00 24.53 -15.36
CA VAL A 99 -0.80 25.77 -15.40
C VAL A 99 -0.66 26.55 -14.10
N LYS A 100 -0.90 25.90 -12.96
CA LYS A 100 -0.89 26.56 -11.64
C LYS A 100 0.47 26.46 -10.94
N PHE A 101 1.17 25.35 -11.12
CA PHE A 101 2.42 25.04 -10.43
C PHE A 101 3.19 23.94 -11.17
N GLY A 102 4.46 23.75 -10.78
CA GLY A 102 5.32 22.69 -11.28
C GLY A 102 6.00 23.02 -12.61
N HIS A 103 6.50 21.97 -13.28
CA HIS A 103 7.13 22.05 -14.59
C HIS A 103 6.13 22.54 -15.65
N ARG A 104 6.58 23.38 -16.59
CA ARG A 104 5.86 23.75 -17.80
C ARG A 104 6.85 23.70 -18.95
N ALA A 105 6.46 23.09 -20.08
CA ALA A 105 7.29 23.05 -21.27
C ALA A 105 7.61 24.49 -21.76
N ASP A 106 8.86 24.76 -22.09
CA ASP A 106 9.30 26.09 -22.54
C ASP A 106 8.82 26.42 -23.97
N LYS A 107 8.54 25.41 -24.79
CA LYS A 107 8.22 25.55 -26.22
C LYS A 107 6.98 24.75 -26.61
N TYR A 108 5.88 25.45 -26.87
CA TYR A 108 4.62 24.87 -27.31
C TYR A 108 3.91 25.78 -28.32
N GLY A 109 3.16 25.17 -29.25
CA GLY A 109 2.42 25.91 -30.29
C GLY A 109 1.03 26.36 -29.85
N ASP A 110 0.36 25.53 -29.06
CA ASP A 110 -0.97 25.80 -28.52
C ASP A 110 -1.12 25.19 -27.12
N LEU A 111 -2.32 25.35 -26.54
CA LEU A 111 -2.62 24.86 -25.19
C LEU A 111 -2.56 23.33 -25.09
N LEU A 112 -3.05 22.60 -26.10
CA LEU A 112 -3.04 21.14 -26.09
C LEU A 112 -1.61 20.59 -26.19
N ASP A 113 -0.78 21.21 -27.01
CA ASP A 113 0.65 20.91 -27.13
C ASP A 113 1.39 21.20 -25.82
N MET A 114 1.07 22.31 -25.15
CA MET A 114 1.61 22.63 -23.83
C MET A 114 1.31 21.53 -22.81
N TYR A 115 0.06 21.07 -22.71
CA TYR A 115 -0.32 19.99 -21.79
C TYR A 115 0.46 18.70 -22.09
N LYS A 116 0.51 18.29 -23.36
CA LYS A 116 1.17 17.05 -23.78
C LYS A 116 2.67 17.07 -23.48
N LYS A 117 3.37 18.13 -23.87
CA LYS A 117 4.82 18.26 -23.65
C LYS A 117 5.17 18.37 -22.18
N THR A 118 4.44 19.22 -21.43
CA THR A 118 4.67 19.40 -19.99
C THR A 118 4.57 18.07 -19.25
N ARG A 119 3.56 17.26 -19.56
CA ARG A 119 3.38 15.93 -18.94
C ARG A 119 4.42 14.92 -19.42
N ALA A 120 4.75 14.92 -20.71
CA ALA A 120 5.74 13.99 -21.28
C ALA A 120 7.16 14.23 -20.76
N GLU A 121 7.54 15.49 -20.58
CA GLU A 121 8.84 15.92 -20.03
C GLU A 121 8.88 15.77 -18.51
N GLY A 122 7.78 16.07 -17.82
CA GLY A 122 7.72 16.08 -16.36
C GLY A 122 7.54 14.71 -15.70
N PHE A 123 6.93 13.74 -16.39
CA PHE A 123 6.74 12.39 -15.84
C PHE A 123 7.78 11.39 -16.35
N GLY A 124 8.34 10.62 -15.40
CA GLY A 124 9.16 9.46 -15.70
C GLY A 124 8.36 8.31 -16.34
N ASP A 125 9.06 7.34 -16.90
CA ASP A 125 8.45 6.30 -17.75
C ASP A 125 7.47 5.40 -17.02
N GLU A 126 7.71 5.07 -15.75
CA GLU A 126 6.78 4.24 -14.97
C GLU A 126 5.49 4.98 -14.64
N VAL A 127 5.55 6.28 -14.42
CA VAL A 127 4.35 7.10 -14.18
C VAL A 127 3.52 7.17 -15.45
N LYS A 128 4.16 7.44 -16.60
CA LYS A 128 3.49 7.46 -17.91
C LYS A 128 2.91 6.10 -18.29
N ARG A 129 3.48 4.98 -17.83
CA ARG A 129 2.92 3.63 -18.05
C ARG A 129 1.61 3.41 -17.30
N ARG A 130 1.38 4.14 -16.20
CA ARG A 130 0.25 3.94 -15.28
C ARG A 130 -0.90 4.94 -15.45
N ILE A 131 -0.78 5.96 -16.32
CA ILE A 131 -1.76 7.06 -16.45
C ILE A 131 -2.15 7.35 -17.89
#